data_AF-A0A099KU00-F1
#
_entry.id   AF-A0A099KU00-F1
#
_cell.length_a   1.000
_cell.length_b   1.000
_cell.length_c   1.000
_cell.angle_alpha   90.00
_cell.angle_beta   90.00
_cell.angle_gamma   90.00
#
_symmetry.space_group_name_H-M   'P 1'
#
loop_
_entity.id
_entity.type
_entity.pdbx_description
1 polymer ?
#
loop_
_entity_poly.entity_id
_entity_poly.type
_entity_poly.pdbx_seq_one_letter_code
_entity_poly.pdbx_strand_id
1 'polypeptide(L)'
;MNVSINHCPICGFKTDESHASVFELRCSYDICDCCGCEYGYDDDLKFYDDWVKGGCVWFEAKVKPQGWSLDYQVKNQIRPWPPK
;
A
#
# COMPACT_ATOMS: atom_id res chain seq x y z
N MET A 1 7.36 -3.00 -20.24
CA MET A 1 6.31 -2.00 -20.00
C MET A 1 6.72 -1.22 -18.78
N ASN A 2 6.83 0.11 -18.87
CA ASN A 2 7.08 0.94 -17.68
C ASN A 2 5.84 0.82 -16.79
N VAL A 3 5.98 0.18 -15.64
CA VAL A 3 4.89 0.01 -14.67
C VAL A 3 4.92 1.23 -13.77
N SER A 4 4.02 2.18 -13.98
CA SER A 4 3.81 3.26 -13.01
C SER A 4 2.98 2.72 -11.84
N ILE A 5 3.60 2.59 -10.66
CA ILE A 5 2.95 2.21 -9.41
C ILE A 5 2.60 3.51 -8.66
N ASN A 6 1.30 3.75 -8.48
CA ASN A 6 0.75 4.94 -7.83
C ASN A 6 -0.22 4.61 -6.69
N HIS A 7 -0.26 3.34 -6.28
CA HIS A 7 -1.01 2.87 -5.13
C HIS A 7 -0.12 1.93 -4.32
N CYS A 8 -0.30 1.94 -3.01
CA CYS A 8 0.27 0.99 -2.09
C CYS A 8 -0.09 -0.42 -2.57
N PRO A 9 0.89 -1.28 -2.89
CA PRO A 9 0.61 -2.61 -3.41
C PRO A 9 -0.09 -3.49 -2.37
N ILE A 10 0.09 -3.17 -1.09
CA ILE A 10 -0.47 -3.91 0.04
C ILE A 10 -1.94 -3.57 0.28
N CYS A 11 -2.29 -2.30 0.42
CA CYS A 11 -3.66 -1.92 0.81
C CYS A 11 -4.46 -1.24 -0.31
N GLY A 12 -3.82 -0.83 -1.40
CA GLY A 12 -4.43 -0.13 -2.53
C GLY A 12 -4.68 1.36 -2.31
N PHE A 13 -4.17 1.95 -1.22
CA PHE A 13 -4.25 3.40 -1.00
C PHE A 13 -3.35 4.15 -1.99
N LYS A 14 -3.77 5.30 -2.51
CA LYS A 14 -2.98 6.08 -3.46
C LYS A 14 -1.69 6.58 -2.81
N THR A 15 -0.55 6.45 -3.47
CA THR A 15 0.72 7.01 -3.02
C THR A 15 0.85 8.48 -3.42
N ASP A 16 1.65 9.24 -2.68
CA ASP A 16 1.92 10.65 -3.00
C ASP A 16 2.72 10.78 -4.31
N GLU A 17 3.70 9.89 -4.49
CA GLU A 17 4.54 9.81 -5.67
C GLU A 17 4.23 8.58 -6.51
N SER A 18 4.54 8.66 -7.80
CA SER A 18 4.46 7.50 -8.71
C SER A 18 5.84 6.90 -8.90
N HIS A 19 5.97 5.60 -8.70
CA HIS A 19 7.24 4.88 -8.89
C HIS A 19 7.23 4.18 -10.25
N ALA A 20 8.35 4.20 -10.99
CA ALA A 20 8.43 3.61 -12.33
C ALA A 20 8.69 2.09 -12.32
N SER A 21 8.95 1.50 -11.15
CA SER A 21 9.17 0.07 -11.00
C SER A 21 8.93 -0.44 -9.57
N VAL A 22 8.80 -1.76 -9.42
CA VAL A 22 8.80 -2.43 -8.11
C VAL A 22 10.09 -2.17 -7.35
N PHE A 23 11.24 -2.17 -8.03
CA PHE A 23 12.53 -1.90 -7.41
C PHE A 23 12.59 -0.50 -6.82
N GLU A 24 12.14 0.50 -7.57
CA GLU A 24 12.10 1.90 -7.13
C GLU A 24 11.18 2.09 -5.91
N LEU A 25 9.96 1.52 -5.94
CA LEU A 25 9.06 1.56 -4.78
C LEU A 25 9.70 0.89 -3.55
N ARG A 26 10.27 -0.30 -3.70
CA ARG A 26 10.86 -1.03 -2.57
C ARG A 26 12.15 -0.39 -2.04
N CYS A 27 12.81 0.46 -2.83
CA CYS A 27 13.97 1.23 -2.39
C CYS A 27 13.63 2.65 -1.94
N SER A 28 12.35 3.07 -1.99
CA SER A 28 11.95 4.37 -1.46
C SER A 28 11.87 4.37 0.07
N TYR A 29 11.56 3.20 0.66
CA TYR A 29 11.32 3.05 2.10
C TYR A 29 10.20 3.97 2.62
N ASP A 30 9.31 4.40 1.73
CA ASP A 30 8.15 5.19 2.14
C ASP A 30 7.19 4.34 2.96
N ILE A 31 6.46 5.00 3.84
CA ILE A 31 5.46 4.39 4.70
C ILE A 31 4.07 4.74 4.16
N CYS A 32 3.24 3.73 3.95
CA CYS A 32 1.86 3.95 3.52
C CYS A 32 1.03 4.59 4.64
N ASP A 33 0.49 5.80 4.44
CA ASP A 33 -0.40 6.49 5.40
C ASP A 33 -1.63 5.67 5.82
N CYS A 34 -2.12 4.79 4.93
CA CYS A 34 -3.27 3.96 5.24
C CYS A 34 -2.87 2.72 6.06
N CYS A 35 -2.05 1.82 5.53
CA CYS A 35 -1.79 0.54 6.20
C CYS A 35 -0.57 0.55 7.13
N GLY A 36 0.32 1.53 7.00
CA GLY A 36 1.56 1.64 7.77
C GLY A 36 2.71 0.77 7.25
N CYS A 37 2.56 0.14 6.08
CA CYS A 37 3.62 -0.68 5.48
C CYS A 37 4.79 0.20 5.06
N GLU A 38 6.00 -0.12 5.53
CA GLU A 38 7.24 0.39 4.96
C GLU A 38 7.65 -0.46 3.74
N TYR A 39 7.78 0.18 2.56
CA TYR A 39 8.10 -0.54 1.33
C TYR A 39 9.53 -1.10 1.36
N GLY A 40 9.69 -2.35 0.91
CA GLY A 40 10.97 -3.04 0.93
C GLY A 40 11.30 -3.76 2.25
N TYR A 41 10.57 -3.44 3.32
CA TYR A 41 10.77 -4.04 4.65
C TYR A 41 9.56 -4.87 5.11
N ASP A 42 8.39 -4.23 5.20
CA ASP A 42 7.15 -4.83 5.71
C ASP A 42 6.26 -5.40 4.60
N ASP A 43 6.65 -5.25 3.34
CA ASP A 43 5.79 -5.43 2.17
C ASP A 43 5.58 -6.91 1.78
N ASP A 44 5.10 -7.71 2.74
CA ASP A 44 4.82 -9.13 2.60
C ASP A 44 3.33 -9.48 2.83
N LEU A 45 2.99 -10.77 2.67
CA LEU A 45 1.62 -11.26 2.88
C LEU A 45 1.20 -11.25 4.36
N LYS A 46 2.16 -11.43 5.30
CA LYS A 46 1.86 -11.47 6.72
C LYS A 46 1.43 -10.09 7.21
N PHE A 47 2.08 -9.03 6.77
CA PHE A 47 1.68 -7.66 7.08
C PHE A 47 0.25 -7.39 6.66
N TYR A 48 -0.13 -7.78 5.44
CA TYR A 48 -1.51 -7.62 4.96
C TYR A 48 -2.52 -8.35 5.86
N ASP A 49 -2.24 -9.61 6.18
CA ASP A 49 -3.12 -10.42 7.02
C ASP A 49 -3.30 -9.81 8.41
N ASP A 50 -2.23 -9.28 9.00
CA ASP A 50 -2.28 -8.64 10.31
C ASP A 50 -3.05 -7.31 10.26
N TRP A 51 -2.87 -6.50 9.20
CA TRP A 51 -3.65 -5.28 8.97
C TRP A 51 -5.15 -5.58 8.81
N VAL A 52 -5.50 -6.62 8.07
CA VAL A 52 -6.90 -7.08 7.90
C VAL A 52 -7.48 -7.59 9.22
N LYS A 53 -6.75 -8.44 9.95
CA LYS A 53 -7.19 -8.92 11.29
C LYS A 53 -7.38 -7.78 12.28
N GLY A 54 -6.57 -6.72 12.16
CA GLY A 54 -6.68 -5.49 12.96
C GLY A 54 -7.86 -4.60 12.58
N GLY A 55 -8.63 -4.93 11.54
CA GLY A 55 -9.78 -4.14 11.10
C GLY A 55 -9.44 -3.03 10.10
N CYS A 56 -8.33 -3.17 9.37
CA CYS A 56 -7.87 -2.21 8.36
C CYS A 56 -7.73 -0.78 8.91
N VAL A 57 -7.18 -0.67 10.13
CA VAL A 57 -6.98 0.59 10.82
C VAL A 57 -5.99 1.47 10.04
N TRP A 58 -6.27 2.77 9.98
CA TRP A 58 -5.39 3.74 9.38
C TRP A 58 -4.18 4.00 10.25
N PHE A 59 -2.99 3.92 9.68
CA PHE A 59 -1.74 4.26 10.36
C PHE A 59 -1.72 5.74 10.74
N GLU A 60 -1.94 6.63 9.75
CA GLU A 60 -2.08 8.06 9.99
C GLU A 60 -3.55 8.50 9.91
N ALA A 61 -4.27 8.35 11.02
CA ALA A 61 -5.70 8.65 11.09
C ALA A 61 -6.06 10.10 10.70
N LYS A 62 -5.13 11.05 10.89
CA LYS A 62 -5.34 12.48 10.59
C LYS A 62 -5.42 12.80 9.10
N VAL A 63 -4.85 11.94 8.24
CA VAL A 63 -4.85 12.14 6.78
C VAL A 63 -5.87 11.27 6.05
N LYS A 64 -6.69 10.50 6.80
CA LYS A 64 -7.77 9.70 6.24
C LYS A 64 -8.77 10.58 5.47
N PRO A 65 -8.99 10.34 4.17
CA PRO A 65 -9.93 11.13 3.38
C PRO A 65 -11.36 11.04 3.90
N GLN A 66 -12.08 12.16 3.87
CA GLN A 66 -13.52 12.17 4.11
C GLN A 66 -14.22 11.31 3.04
N GLY A 67 -15.16 10.45 3.47
CA GLY A 67 -15.87 9.55 2.56
C GLY A 67 -15.03 8.36 2.07
N TRP A 68 -13.86 8.11 2.67
CA TRP A 68 -13.06 6.93 2.37
C TRP A 68 -13.85 5.62 2.53
N SER A 69 -13.62 4.69 1.59
CA SER A 69 -14.21 3.35 1.60
C SER A 69 -13.15 2.30 1.28
N LEU A 70 -13.06 1.31 2.17
CA LEU A 70 -12.15 0.18 2.04
C LEU A 70 -12.40 -0.62 0.75
N ASP A 71 -13.66 -0.85 0.40
CA ASP A 71 -14.07 -1.64 -0.76
C ASP A 71 -13.56 -1.06 -2.09
N TYR A 72 -13.46 0.27 -2.19
CA TYR A 72 -12.86 0.91 -3.36
C TYR A 72 -11.34 0.86 -3.32
N GLN A 73 -10.73 1.02 -2.14
CA GLN A 73 -9.28 1.02 -1.98
C GLN A 73 -8.66 -0.31 -2.38
N VAL A 74 -9.20 -1.42 -1.86
CA VAL A 74 -8.62 -2.77 -2.05
C VAL A 74 -8.61 -3.21 -3.52
N LYS A 75 -9.43 -2.60 -4.38
CA LYS A 75 -9.42 -2.87 -5.84
C LYS A 75 -8.14 -2.44 -6.54
N ASN A 76 -7.35 -1.55 -5.93
CA ASN A 76 -6.09 -1.05 -6.48
C ASN A 76 -4.85 -1.80 -5.93
N GLN A 77 -5.04 -2.85 -5.14
CA GLN A 77 -3.94 -3.69 -4.67
C GLN A 77 -3.21 -4.35 -5.84
N ILE A 78 -1.91 -4.61 -5.66
CA ILE A 78 -1.12 -5.43 -6.57
C ILE A 78 -0.91 -6.76 -5.86
N ARG A 79 -1.46 -7.84 -6.43
CA ARG A 79 -1.40 -9.19 -5.86
C ARG A 79 -1.09 -10.20 -6.97
N PRO A 80 -0.19 -11.18 -6.73
CA PRO A 80 0.67 -11.29 -5.55
C PRO A 80 1.70 -10.15 -5.48
N TRP A 81 2.14 -9.80 -4.26
CA TRP A 81 3.20 -8.83 -4.02
C TRP A 81 4.33 -9.44 -3.18
N PRO A 82 5.61 -9.19 -3.52
CA PRO A 82 6.05 -8.61 -4.79
C PRO A 82 5.69 -9.53 -5.98
N PRO A 83 5.40 -8.99 -7.18
CA PRO A 83 5.10 -9.80 -8.36
C PRO A 83 6.35 -10.61 -8.77
N LYS A 84 6.14 -11.87 -9.13
CA LYS A 84 7.20 -12.78 -9.60
C LYS A 84 7.56 -12.54 -11.06
#